data_AF-X1MQM9-F1
#
_entry.id   AF-X1MQM9-F1
#
_cell.length_a   1.000
_cell.length_b   1.000
_cell.length_c   1.000
_cell.angle_alpha   90.00
_cell.angle_beta   90.00
_cell.angle_gamma   90.00
#
_symmetry.space_group_name_H-M   'P 1'
#
loop_
_entity.id
_entity.type
_entity.pdbx_description
1 polymer ?
#
loop_
_entity_poly.entity_id
_entity_poly.type
_entity_poly.pdbx_seq_one_letter_code
_entity_poly.pdbx_strand_id
1 'polypeptide(L)' 'MEQQIDAYLDIETTGLSRFCDYITVVGIYSCNGNDDKLIQL' A
#
# COMPACT_ATOMS: atom_id res chain seq x y z
N MET A 1 -21.52 -11.41 -10.33
CA MET A 1 -20.17 -11.76 -9.84
C MET A 1 -19.60 -10.45 -9.35
N GLU A 2 -19.49 -10.24 -8.04
CA GLU A 2 -18.85 -9.02 -7.55
C GLU A 2 -17.40 -9.04 -8.03
N GLN A 3 -16.96 -7.95 -8.68
CA GLN A 3 -15.55 -7.77 -9.01
C GLN A 3 -14.83 -7.56 -7.68
N GLN A 4 -14.08 -8.56 -7.26
CA GLN A 4 -13.23 -8.46 -6.09
C GLN A 4 -12.14 -7.42 -6.40
N ILE A 5 -12.15 -6.31 -5.67
CA ILE A 5 -11.10 -5.30 -5.72
C ILE A 5 -10.06 -5.71 -4.71
N ASP A 6 -8.86 -6.03 -5.17
CA ASP A 6 -7.72 -6.33 -4.32
C ASP A 6 -6.83 -5.08 -4.21
N ALA A 7 -6.12 -4.96 -3.08
CA ALA A 7 -5.11 -3.92 -2.91
C ALA A 7 -3.93 -4.47 -2.12
N TYR A 8 -2.73 -4.09 -2.54
CA TYR A 8 -1.48 -4.44 -1.92
C TYR A 8 -0.87 -3.19 -1.29
N LEU A 9 -0.37 -3.34 -0.07
CA LEU A 9 0.18 -2.27 0.74
C LEU A 9 1.65 -2.57 1.03
N ASP A 10 2.49 -1.59 0.75
CA ASP A 10 3.91 -1.59 1.09
C ASP A 10 4.23 -0.35 1.92
N ILE A 11 5.04 -0.52 2.98
CA ILE A 11 5.33 0.54 3.95
C ILE A 11 6.82 0.54 4.22
N GLU A 12 7.43 1.70 4.02
CA GLU A 12 8.81 1.95 4.44
C GLU A 12 8.82 2.71 5.76
N THR A 13 9.72 2.31 6.66
CA THR A 13 9.86 2.90 7.98
C THR A 13 11.30 3.32 8.25
N THR A 14 11.51 4.19 9.24
CA THR A 14 12.86 4.55 9.69
C THR A 14 13.57 3.40 10.42
N GLY A 15 12.82 2.37 10.83
CA GLY A 15 13.30 1.21 11.58
C GLY A 15 12.15 0.23 11.90
N LEU A 16 12.44 -0.84 12.64
CA LEU A 16 11.49 -1.95 12.87
C LEU A 16 10.60 -1.77 14.12
N SER A 17 10.85 -0.76 14.95
CA SER A 17 10.08 -0.53 16.18
C SER A 17 8.79 0.21 15.89
N ARG A 18 7.66 -0.47 16.06
CA ARG A 18 6.34 0.16 15.96
C ARG A 18 6.08 1.29 16.98
N PHE A 19 6.92 1.42 18.01
CA PHE A 19 6.75 2.41 19.08
C PHE A 19 7.61 3.66 18.88
N CYS A 20 8.70 3.54 18.13
CA CYS A 20 9.72 4.58 18.05
C CYS A 20 10.05 5.02 16.62
N ASP A 21 9.75 4.18 15.63
CA ASP A 21 10.06 4.45 14.24
C ASP A 21 8.85 5.05 13.50
N TYR A 22 9.15 5.89 12.51
CA TYR A 22 8.15 6.57 11.71
C TYR A 22 7.96 5.87 10.37
N ILE A 23 6.74 5.95 9.83
CA ILE A 23 6.47 5.63 8.42
C ILE A 23 7.00 6.79 7.57
N THR A 24 7.75 6.48 6.52
CA THR A 24 8.33 7.47 5.61
C THR A 24 7.70 7.44 4.22
N VAL A 25 7.25 6.28 3.76
CA VAL A 25 6.60 6.09 2.46
C VAL A 25 5.46 5.09 2.61
N VAL A 26 4.34 5.34 1.92
CA VAL A 26 3.25 4.37 1.76
C VAL A 26 3.01 4.11 0.28
N GLY A 27 3.24 2.86 -0.15
CA GLY A 27 2.95 2.38 -1.49
C GLY A 27 1.63 1.60 -1.52
N ILE A 28 0.74 1.94 -2.44
CA ILE A 28 -0.53 1.24 -2.64
C ILE A 28 -0.63 0.82 -4.10
N TYR A 29 -0.81 -0.48 -4.34
CA TYR A 29 -1.19 -1.02 -5.64
C TYR A 29 -2.62 -1.53 -5.58
N SER A 30 -3.55 -0.86 -6.27
CA SER A 30 -4.95 -1.25 -6.37
C SER A 30 -5.17 -2.05 -7.64
N CYS A 31 -5.72 -3.25 -7.50
CA CYS A 31 -6.13 -4.10 -8.61
C CYS A 31 -7.63 -3.96 -8.83
N ASN A 32 -8.02 -3.34 -9.93
CA ASN A 32 -9.42 -3.14 -10.29
C ASN A 32 -9.67 -3.57 -11.75
N GLY A 33 -9.28 -4.81 -12.05
CA GLY A 33 -9.40 -5.37 -13.40
C GLY A 33 -8.48 -4.65 -14.40
N ASN A 34 -9.05 -3.76 -15.21
CA ASN A 34 -8.29 -2.99 -16.21
C ASN A 34 -7.83 -1.61 -15.70
N ASP A 35 -8.29 -1.19 -14.52
CA ASP A 35 -8.01 0.12 -13.92
C ASP A 35 -7.02 0.03 -12.75
N ASP A 36 -5.99 -0.80 -12.91
CA ASP A 36 -4.94 -0.94 -11.90
C ASP A 36 -4.21 0.39 -11.68
N LYS A 37 -3.97 0.74 -10.41
CA LYS A 37 -3.36 2.01 -10.02
C LYS A 37 -2.27 1.80 -8.99
N LEU A 38 -1.13 2.45 -9.22
CA LEU A 38 -0.04 2.55 -8.26
C LEU A 38 0.01 3.99 -7.70
N ILE A 39 -0.07 4.11 -6.39
CA ILE A 39 -0.06 5.37 -5.66
C ILE A 39 1.08 5.32 -4.63
N GLN A 40 1.85 6.39 -4.55
CA GLN A 40 2.85 6.59 -3.51
C GLN A 40 2.54 7.91 -2.79
N LEU A 41 2.49 7.85 -1.46
CA LEU A 41 2.26 8.99 -0.56
C LEU A 41 3.53 9.30 0.25
#